data_AF-A0A3N5IEZ7-F1
#
_entry.id   AF-A0A3N5IEZ7-F1
#
_cell.length_a   1.000
_cell.length_b   1.000
_cell.length_c   1.000
_cell.angle_alpha   90.00
_cell.angle_beta   90.00
_cell.angle_gamma   90.00
#
_symmetry.space_group_name_H-M   'P 1'
#
loop_
_entity.id
_entity.type
_entity.pdbx_description
1 polymer ?
#
loop_
_entity_poly.entity_id
_entity_poly.type
_entity_poly.pdbx_seq_one_letter_code
_entity_poly.pdbx_strand_id
1 'polypeptide(L)'
;MNPDWLLKHFEQISEAPDAVPRLRRFILDLAVRGRLVDQDPADEPASELLKRIEAEKERLVKEGEIKKPEVFQTVADDELPFSIPSGWCAMRMGWLARKLGAGSTPLGGKSVYQDEGIPFLRSQNIHDDGLQLEDVALITRTVHDRMSGTHIQDQDILLNITGASIGRCALVPSSLGEGNVSQHVAIIRLFVPAIREFIHLSLISPSYQKLIMDVQVGVSREGLSMQRLRLFPMLIPPLAEQHRIAAKVDELMALCDELEGTQAKRERQRDRLVAATLRGLNNGNGSSEPGVHPTFEESAHFYFNHLPRLT
;
A
#
# COMPACT_ATOMS: atom_id res chain seq x y z
N MET A 1 -18.62 -12.21 -6.54
CA MET A 1 -17.74 -12.27 -7.73
C MET A 1 -16.48 -12.98 -7.27
N ASN A 2 -16.15 -14.14 -7.86
CA ASN A 2 -15.02 -14.96 -7.43
C ASN A 2 -13.70 -14.29 -7.87
N PRO A 3 -12.73 -14.04 -6.98
CA PRO A 3 -11.39 -13.55 -7.33
C PRO A 3 -10.74 -14.34 -8.46
N ASP A 4 -10.86 -15.67 -8.45
CA ASP A 4 -10.31 -16.56 -9.47
C ASP A 4 -10.93 -16.31 -10.85
N TRP A 5 -12.21 -15.97 -10.88
CA TRP A 5 -12.90 -15.65 -12.13
C TRP A 5 -12.41 -14.33 -12.70
N LEU A 6 -12.20 -13.32 -11.86
CA LEU A 6 -11.63 -12.05 -12.28
C LEU A 6 -10.24 -12.25 -12.89
N LEU A 7 -9.36 -12.99 -12.20
CA LEU A 7 -7.99 -13.28 -12.68
C LEU A 7 -7.98 -14.03 -14.00
N LYS A 8 -8.82 -15.06 -14.12
CA LYS A 8 -8.92 -15.89 -15.32
C LYS A 8 -9.30 -15.08 -16.57
N HIS A 9 -10.05 -14.00 -16.40
CA HIS A 9 -10.48 -13.14 -17.51
C HIS A 9 -9.73 -11.80 -17.53
N PHE A 10 -8.83 -11.57 -16.58
CA PHE A 10 -8.17 -10.28 -16.44
C PHE A 10 -7.25 -9.98 -17.62
N GLU A 11 -6.52 -10.97 -18.16
CA GLU A 11 -5.69 -10.79 -19.35
C GLU A 11 -6.48 -10.18 -20.52
N GLN A 12 -7.72 -10.61 -20.72
CA GLN A 12 -8.62 -10.10 -21.76
C GLN A 12 -9.14 -8.67 -21.45
N ILE A 13 -9.22 -8.32 -20.17
CA ILE A 13 -9.64 -7.00 -19.66
C ILE A 13 -8.45 -6.01 -19.60
N SER A 14 -7.22 -6.52 -19.65
CA SER A 14 -6.01 -5.81 -19.25
C SER A 14 -5.46 -4.80 -20.27
N GLU A 15 -6.08 -4.63 -21.44
CA GLU A 15 -5.59 -3.69 -22.48
C GLU A 15 -5.84 -2.20 -22.14
N ALA A 16 -6.50 -1.89 -21.02
CA ALA A 16 -6.70 -0.52 -20.56
C ALA A 16 -5.53 -0.04 -19.66
N PRO A 17 -5.03 1.21 -19.82
CA PRO A 17 -3.88 1.74 -19.08
C PRO A 17 -3.99 1.68 -17.54
N ASP A 18 -5.23 1.65 -17.00
CA ASP A 18 -5.49 1.64 -15.55
C ASP A 18 -6.03 0.29 -15.05
N ALA A 19 -5.98 -0.78 -15.85
CA ALA A 19 -6.57 -2.06 -15.47
C ALA A 19 -5.90 -2.65 -14.22
N VAL A 20 -4.55 -2.69 -14.18
CA VAL A 20 -3.81 -3.33 -13.09
C VAL A 20 -3.89 -2.52 -11.78
N PRO A 21 -3.73 -1.18 -11.78
CA PRO A 21 -3.98 -0.37 -10.57
C PRO A 21 -5.38 -0.57 -9.99
N ARG A 22 -6.41 -0.67 -10.85
CA ARG A 22 -7.79 -0.97 -10.41
C ARG A 22 -7.92 -2.37 -9.82
N LEU A 23 -7.24 -3.36 -10.39
CA LEU A 23 -7.20 -4.72 -9.88
C LEU A 23 -6.58 -4.78 -8.47
N ARG A 24 -5.42 -4.14 -8.25
CA ARG A 24 -4.79 -4.08 -6.92
C ARG A 24 -5.73 -3.51 -5.86
N ARG A 25 -6.39 -2.38 -6.17
CA ARG A 25 -7.39 -1.76 -5.30
C ARG A 25 -8.55 -2.70 -5.00
N PHE A 26 -9.02 -3.43 -6.00
CA PHE A 26 -10.12 -4.38 -5.83
C PHE A 26 -9.73 -5.59 -4.97
N ILE A 27 -8.52 -6.14 -5.15
CA ILE A 27 -7.98 -7.22 -4.32
C ILE A 27 -7.94 -6.78 -2.85
N LEU A 28 -7.39 -5.60 -2.57
CA LEU A 28 -7.32 -5.06 -1.20
C LEU A 28 -8.72 -4.86 -0.60
N ASP A 29 -9.68 -4.38 -1.40
CA ASP A 29 -11.05 -4.18 -0.94
C ASP A 29 -11.76 -5.52 -0.62
N LEU A 30 -11.50 -6.58 -1.39
CA LEU A 30 -12.00 -7.92 -1.09
C LEU A 30 -11.34 -8.53 0.15
N ALA A 31 -10.04 -8.31 0.34
CA ALA A 31 -9.27 -8.79 1.48
C ALA A 31 -9.89 -8.32 2.80
N VAL A 32 -10.11 -7.01 2.90
CA VAL A 32 -10.59 -6.39 4.14
C VAL A 32 -12.07 -6.67 4.41
N ARG A 33 -12.83 -7.10 3.40
CA ARG A 33 -14.25 -7.47 3.50
C ARG A 33 -14.47 -8.94 3.87
N GLY A 34 -13.41 -9.73 4.02
CA GLY A 34 -13.52 -11.18 4.24
C GLY A 34 -14.11 -11.91 3.03
N ARG A 35 -13.80 -11.44 1.81
CA ARG A 35 -14.30 -11.99 0.54
C ARG A 35 -13.19 -12.44 -0.42
N LEU A 36 -11.93 -12.34 0.00
CA LEU A 36 -10.80 -12.76 -0.82
C LEU A 36 -10.50 -14.26 -0.69
N VAL A 37 -10.71 -14.81 0.50
CA VAL A 37 -10.50 -16.22 0.82
C VAL A 37 -11.76 -16.79 1.47
N ASP A 38 -11.90 -18.11 1.45
CA ASP A 38 -13.00 -18.78 2.13
C ASP A 38 -12.84 -18.66 3.66
N GLN A 39 -13.97 -18.38 4.33
CA GLN A 39 -14.06 -18.40 5.78
C GLN A 39 -14.21 -19.85 6.25
N ASP A 40 -13.35 -20.28 7.18
CA ASP A 40 -13.40 -21.62 7.76
C ASP A 40 -14.12 -21.57 9.12
N PRO A 41 -15.30 -22.20 9.28
CA PRO A 41 -15.99 -22.26 10.57
C PRO A 41 -15.19 -22.96 11.68
N ALA A 42 -14.17 -23.75 11.33
CA ALA A 42 -13.27 -24.39 12.28
C ALA A 42 -12.12 -23.49 12.75
N ASP A 43 -11.93 -22.31 12.13
CA ASP A 43 -10.95 -21.34 12.62
C ASP A 43 -11.30 -20.89 14.04
N GLU A 44 -10.25 -20.72 14.84
CA GLU A 44 -10.39 -20.07 16.14
C GLU A 44 -10.91 -18.63 15.94
N PRO A 45 -12.05 -18.24 16.53
CA PRO A 45 -12.67 -16.96 16.27
C PRO A 45 -11.79 -15.79 16.72
N ALA A 46 -11.96 -14.62 16.10
CA ALA A 46 -11.19 -13.42 16.43
C ALA A 46 -11.26 -13.05 17.92
N SER A 47 -12.33 -13.42 18.62
CA SER A 47 -12.48 -13.21 20.06
C SER A 47 -11.38 -13.87 20.90
N GLU A 48 -10.84 -15.02 20.51
CA GLU A 48 -9.71 -15.65 21.24
C GLU A 48 -8.40 -14.89 21.01
N LEU A 49 -8.17 -14.38 19.79
CA LEU A 49 -7.07 -13.47 19.51
C LEU A 49 -7.16 -12.20 20.37
N LEU A 50 -8.36 -11.64 20.57
CA LEU A 50 -8.56 -10.50 21.46
C LEU A 50 -8.22 -10.86 22.92
N LYS A 51 -8.55 -12.07 23.40
CA LYS A 51 -8.11 -12.51 24.73
C LYS A 51 -6.59 -12.59 24.85
N ARG A 52 -5.89 -13.03 23.81
CA ARG A 52 -4.41 -13.04 23.78
C ARG A 52 -3.84 -11.64 23.87
N ILE A 53 -4.44 -10.68 23.15
CA ILE A 53 -4.05 -9.26 23.24
C ILE A 53 -4.30 -8.72 24.66
N GLU A 54 -5.40 -9.10 25.30
CA GLU A 54 -5.69 -8.67 26.67
C GLU A 54 -4.69 -9.26 27.68
N ALA A 55 -4.37 -10.55 27.58
CA ALA A 55 -3.35 -11.19 28.41
C ALA A 55 -1.96 -10.53 28.23
N GLU A 56 -1.61 -10.15 27.00
CA GLU A 56 -0.36 -9.43 26.72
C GLU A 56 -0.34 -8.04 27.35
N LYS A 57 -1.47 -7.31 27.32
CA LYS A 57 -1.58 -6.02 28.04
C LYS A 57 -1.37 -6.19 29.54
N GLU A 58 -2.03 -7.18 30.15
CA GLU A 58 -1.89 -7.46 31.57
C GLU A 58 -0.44 -7.79 31.95
N ARG A 59 0.24 -8.60 31.12
CA ARG A 59 1.66 -8.90 31.28
C ARG A 59 2.51 -7.63 31.29
N LEU A 60 2.35 -6.76 30.28
CA LEU A 60 3.12 -5.52 30.16
C LEU A 60 2.83 -4.51 31.28
N VAL A 61 1.60 -4.47 31.81
CA VAL A 61 1.25 -3.65 32.99
C VAL A 61 1.99 -4.17 34.22
N LYS A 62 2.00 -5.50 34.42
CA LYS A 62 2.67 -6.14 35.54
C LYS A 62 4.19 -5.94 35.50
N GLU A 63 4.77 -5.93 34.30
CA GLU A 63 6.19 -5.64 34.05
C GLU A 63 6.53 -4.14 34.16
N GLY A 64 5.52 -3.26 34.23
CA GLY A 64 5.70 -1.81 34.34
C GLY A 64 6.11 -1.12 33.03
N GLU A 65 6.08 -1.83 31.91
CA GLU A 65 6.41 -1.28 30.58
C GLU A 65 5.33 -0.32 30.06
N ILE A 66 4.07 -0.56 30.46
CA ILE A 66 2.94 0.31 30.12
C ILE A 66 2.14 0.68 31.36
N LYS A 67 1.46 1.84 31.26
CA LYS A 67 0.42 2.20 32.22
C LYS A 67 -0.81 1.34 32.00
N LYS A 68 -1.72 1.34 32.98
CA LYS A 68 -3.03 0.69 32.87
C LYS A 68 -3.69 1.08 31.53
N PRO A 69 -4.10 0.11 30.70
CA PRO A 69 -4.73 0.37 29.42
C PRO A 69 -5.95 1.27 29.54
N GLU A 70 -6.12 2.14 28.55
CA GLU A 70 -7.31 2.97 28.40
C GLU A 70 -8.52 2.09 28.02
N VAL A 71 -9.69 2.46 28.52
CA VAL A 71 -10.94 1.80 28.14
C VAL A 71 -11.46 2.43 26.86
N PHE A 72 -11.68 1.60 25.84
CA PHE A 72 -12.19 2.04 24.54
C PHE A 72 -13.67 1.70 24.41
N GLN A 73 -14.44 2.63 23.83
CA GLN A 73 -15.81 2.36 23.44
C GLN A 73 -15.84 1.34 22.29
N THR A 74 -16.89 0.53 22.27
CA THR A 74 -17.18 -0.37 21.15
C THR A 74 -17.27 0.42 19.85
N VAL A 75 -16.90 -0.23 18.75
CA VAL A 75 -17.11 0.32 17.41
C VAL A 75 -18.59 0.14 17.06
N ALA A 76 -19.27 1.22 16.69
CA ALA A 76 -20.64 1.13 16.21
C ALA A 76 -20.67 0.70 14.74
N ASP A 77 -21.75 0.02 14.33
CA ASP A 77 -21.89 -0.53 12.97
C ASP A 77 -21.85 0.55 11.88
N ASP A 78 -22.28 1.78 12.17
CA ASP A 78 -22.30 2.92 11.25
C ASP A 78 -20.93 3.60 11.08
N GLU A 79 -19.95 3.28 11.93
CA GLU A 79 -18.57 3.73 11.80
C GLU A 79 -17.74 2.83 10.86
N LEU A 80 -18.27 1.65 10.53
CA LEU A 80 -17.57 0.66 9.70
C LEU A 80 -17.85 0.88 8.21
N PRO A 81 -16.88 0.58 7.34
CA PRO A 81 -17.07 0.75 5.90
C PRO A 81 -18.01 -0.31 5.30
N PHE A 82 -18.27 -1.40 6.03
CA PHE A 82 -19.14 -2.51 5.65
C PHE A 82 -19.49 -3.37 6.87
N SER A 83 -20.48 -4.25 6.72
CA SER A 83 -20.92 -5.20 7.75
C SER A 83 -19.79 -6.14 8.18
N ILE A 84 -19.72 -6.42 9.48
CA ILE A 84 -18.73 -7.33 10.08
C ILE A 84 -18.97 -8.77 9.55
N PRO A 85 -17.97 -9.43 8.95
CA PRO A 85 -18.07 -10.84 8.57
C PRO A 85 -18.21 -11.79 9.77
N SER A 86 -18.69 -13.01 9.53
CA SER A 86 -18.84 -14.00 10.60
C SER A 86 -17.47 -14.34 11.22
N GLY A 87 -17.40 -14.44 12.55
CA GLY A 87 -16.17 -14.76 13.28
C GLY A 87 -15.18 -13.60 13.41
N TRP A 88 -15.42 -12.46 12.76
CA TRP A 88 -14.62 -11.25 12.88
C TRP A 88 -15.08 -10.40 14.07
N CYS A 89 -14.20 -9.52 14.56
CA CYS A 89 -14.50 -8.56 15.61
C CYS A 89 -14.13 -7.14 15.16
N ALA A 90 -14.78 -6.11 15.72
CA ALA A 90 -14.44 -4.71 15.47
C ALA A 90 -13.81 -4.08 16.72
N MET A 91 -12.63 -3.50 16.60
CA MET A 91 -11.85 -2.90 17.69
C MET A 91 -11.31 -1.52 17.32
N ARG A 92 -11.07 -0.67 18.32
CA ARG A 92 -10.39 0.62 18.12
C ARG A 92 -8.88 0.38 17.94
N MET A 93 -8.24 1.10 17.02
CA MET A 93 -6.78 1.03 16.84
C MET A 93 -6.01 1.24 18.15
N GLY A 94 -6.46 2.17 19.01
CA GLY A 94 -5.88 2.39 20.33
C GLY A 94 -5.94 1.20 21.29
N TRP A 95 -6.91 0.31 21.10
CA TRP A 95 -7.03 -0.93 21.89
C TRP A 95 -6.02 -1.99 21.40
N LEU A 96 -5.65 -1.96 20.12
CA LEU A 96 -4.73 -2.92 19.47
C LEU A 96 -3.25 -2.51 19.60
N ALA A 97 -2.98 -1.22 19.77
CA ALA A 97 -1.63 -0.67 19.77
C ALA A 97 -1.12 -0.30 21.18
N ARG A 98 0.09 -0.79 21.50
CA ARG A 98 0.85 -0.37 22.68
C ARG A 98 1.54 0.98 22.51
N LYS A 99 1.76 1.41 21.26
CA LYS A 99 2.23 2.78 20.92
C LYS A 99 1.45 3.30 19.73
N LEU A 100 0.86 4.49 19.91
CA LEU A 100 0.36 5.36 18.86
C LEU A 100 0.95 6.75 19.08
N GLY A 101 1.85 7.19 18.22
CA GLY A 101 2.49 8.48 18.38
C GLY A 101 3.03 9.04 17.09
N ALA A 102 2.77 10.32 16.86
CA ALA A 102 3.43 11.08 15.80
C ALA A 102 4.93 11.23 16.11
N GLY A 103 5.73 11.30 15.06
CA GLY A 103 7.14 11.65 15.16
C GLY A 103 7.38 13.10 15.60
N SER A 104 8.60 13.56 15.42
CA SER A 104 8.98 14.95 15.74
C SER A 104 10.06 15.43 14.78
N THR A 105 10.23 16.74 14.68
CA THR A 105 11.29 17.35 13.87
C THR A 105 12.50 17.59 14.78
N PRO A 106 13.71 17.18 14.38
CA PRO A 106 14.91 17.46 15.16
C PRO A 106 15.11 18.97 15.33
N LEU A 107 15.65 19.39 16.48
CA LEU A 107 16.02 20.79 16.72
C LEU A 107 17.04 21.24 15.66
N GLY A 108 16.71 22.31 14.91
CA GLY A 108 17.49 22.77 13.75
C GLY A 108 16.93 22.33 12.39
N GLY A 109 15.98 21.39 12.36
CA GLY A 109 15.31 20.99 11.13
C GLY A 109 16.29 20.39 10.10
N LYS A 110 16.25 20.86 8.85
CA LYS A 110 17.10 20.31 7.79
C LYS A 110 18.60 20.54 8.00
N SER A 111 19.00 21.54 8.80
CA SER A 111 20.43 21.86 8.99
C SER A 111 21.18 20.80 9.81
N VAL A 112 20.48 19.87 10.47
CA VAL A 112 21.11 18.79 11.23
C VAL A 112 21.25 17.50 10.43
N TYR A 113 20.79 17.47 9.19
CA TYR A 113 20.98 16.31 8.33
C TYR A 113 22.45 16.16 7.94
N GLN A 114 22.88 14.91 7.82
CA GLN A 114 24.25 14.51 7.52
C GLN A 114 24.28 13.58 6.31
N ASP A 115 25.47 13.37 5.75
CA ASP A 115 25.70 12.42 4.65
C ASP A 115 25.74 10.96 5.13
N GLU A 116 25.98 10.73 6.43
CA GLU A 116 25.99 9.43 7.08
C GLU A 116 25.30 9.50 8.45
N GLY A 117 24.74 8.38 8.92
CA GLY A 117 24.14 8.29 10.24
C GLY A 117 22.88 7.42 10.30
N ILE A 118 21.98 7.77 11.23
CA ILE A 118 20.75 7.04 11.49
C ILE A 118 19.62 7.56 10.60
N PRO A 119 18.84 6.69 9.93
CA PRO A 119 17.69 7.08 9.13
C PRO A 119 16.67 7.93 9.90
N PHE A 120 16.31 9.07 9.30
CA PHE A 120 15.19 9.93 9.70
C PHE A 120 14.11 9.91 8.61
N LEU A 121 13.10 9.08 8.83
CA LEU A 121 12.01 8.82 7.91
C LEU A 121 11.02 9.99 7.89
N ARG A 122 10.87 10.59 6.71
CA ARG A 122 9.89 11.64 6.42
C ARG A 122 8.70 11.04 5.67
N SER A 123 7.65 11.83 5.48
CA SER A 123 6.44 11.37 4.77
C SER A 123 6.72 10.86 3.35
N GLN A 124 7.72 11.43 2.67
CA GLN A 124 8.17 11.00 1.34
C GLN A 124 8.81 9.61 1.31
N ASN A 125 9.23 9.08 2.47
CA ASN A 125 9.84 7.76 2.56
C ASN A 125 8.80 6.66 2.75
N ILE A 126 7.54 7.01 3.05
CA ILE A 126 6.46 6.06 3.37
C ILE A 126 5.59 5.84 2.13
N HIS A 127 5.58 4.61 1.62
CA HIS A 127 4.79 4.18 0.48
C HIS A 127 4.03 2.88 0.83
N ASP A 128 2.91 2.63 0.14
CA ASP A 128 2.02 1.51 0.48
C ASP A 128 2.67 0.13 0.24
N ASP A 129 3.69 0.10 -0.61
CA ASP A 129 4.53 -1.05 -0.96
C ASP A 129 5.84 -1.15 -0.15
N GLY A 130 6.13 -0.18 0.72
CA GLY A 130 7.32 -0.21 1.58
C GLY A 130 7.95 1.14 1.86
N LEU A 131 9.21 1.10 2.29
CA LEU A 131 10.00 2.29 2.60
C LEU A 131 10.94 2.61 1.44
N GLN A 132 10.89 3.86 0.95
CA GLN A 132 11.82 4.39 -0.05
C GLN A 132 12.97 5.08 0.67
N LEU A 133 14.20 4.57 0.51
CA LEU A 133 15.35 4.94 1.34
C LEU A 133 16.47 5.63 0.56
N GLU A 134 16.34 5.77 -0.76
CA GLU A 134 17.35 6.34 -1.66
C GLU A 134 17.74 7.76 -1.25
N ASP A 135 16.75 8.61 -0.90
CA ASP A 135 16.92 10.00 -0.46
C ASP A 135 16.52 10.21 1.01
N VAL A 136 16.78 9.20 1.85
CA VAL A 136 16.48 9.29 3.29
C VAL A 136 17.37 10.34 3.96
N ALA A 137 16.81 11.14 4.87
CA ALA A 137 17.65 12.00 5.71
C ALA A 137 18.40 11.14 6.73
N LEU A 138 19.65 11.51 7.03
CA LEU A 138 20.42 10.88 8.08
C LEU A 138 20.68 11.89 9.19
N ILE A 139 20.62 11.44 10.43
CA ILE A 139 20.90 12.24 11.63
C ILE A 139 21.98 11.56 12.47
N THR A 140 22.68 12.36 13.29
CA THR A 140 23.71 11.82 14.18
C THR A 140 23.10 10.97 15.29
N ARG A 141 23.89 10.03 15.84
CA ARG A 141 23.54 9.25 17.05
C ARG A 141 23.03 10.14 18.18
N THR A 142 23.71 11.27 18.43
CA THR A 142 23.32 12.22 19.49
C THR A 142 21.93 12.80 19.29
N VAL A 143 21.53 13.11 18.05
CA VAL A 143 20.17 13.59 17.75
C VAL A 143 19.16 12.46 17.90
N HIS A 144 19.48 11.27 17.37
CA HIS A 144 18.66 10.07 17.51
C HIS A 144 18.36 9.74 18.98
N ASP A 145 19.37 9.69 19.84
CA ASP A 145 19.23 9.34 21.26
C ASP A 145 18.35 10.34 22.03
N ARG A 146 18.42 11.63 21.67
CA ARG A 146 17.55 12.67 22.25
C ARG A 146 16.08 12.53 21.80
N MET A 147 15.84 11.88 20.66
CA MET A 147 14.53 11.69 20.06
C MET A 147 13.95 10.29 20.35
N SER A 148 14.25 9.72 21.52
CA SER A 148 13.82 8.36 21.90
C SER A 148 12.31 8.11 21.80
N GLY A 149 11.50 9.17 21.97
CA GLY A 149 10.05 9.10 21.78
C GLY A 149 9.61 8.73 20.35
N THR A 150 10.47 8.87 19.35
CA THR A 150 10.17 8.62 17.93
C THR A 150 11.03 7.52 17.32
N HIS A 151 11.71 6.74 18.14
CA HIS A 151 12.42 5.52 17.71
C HIS A 151 11.44 4.52 17.11
N ILE A 152 11.71 4.13 15.87
CA ILE A 152 11.07 2.97 15.25
C ILE A 152 11.64 1.70 15.86
N GLN A 153 10.84 0.64 15.83
CA GLN A 153 11.23 -0.70 16.21
C GLN A 153 10.83 -1.65 15.09
N ASP A 154 11.47 -2.82 15.09
CA ASP A 154 11.03 -3.95 14.30
C ASP A 154 9.51 -4.17 14.46
N GLN A 155 8.87 -4.46 13.35
CA GLN A 155 7.43 -4.74 13.28
C GLN A 155 6.49 -3.56 13.54
N ASP A 156 7.03 -2.34 13.63
CA ASP A 156 6.20 -1.14 13.56
C ASP A 156 5.50 -1.00 12.20
N ILE A 157 4.35 -0.33 12.23
CA ILE A 157 3.65 0.17 11.06
C ILE A 157 3.79 1.70 11.07
N LEU A 158 4.19 2.28 9.95
CA LEU A 158 4.34 3.72 9.77
C LEU A 158 3.19 4.26 8.94
N LEU A 159 2.49 5.28 9.44
CA LEU A 159 1.35 5.89 8.77
C LEU A 159 1.59 7.39 8.55
N ASN A 160 1.47 7.86 7.32
CA ASN A 160 1.44 9.28 7.04
C ASN A 160 0.14 9.91 7.53
N ILE A 161 0.26 10.98 8.33
CA ILE A 161 -0.87 11.59 9.04
C ILE A 161 -1.16 13.03 8.64
N THR A 162 -0.43 13.61 7.69
CA THR A 162 -0.63 15.00 7.24
C THR A 162 -0.18 15.19 5.79
N GLY A 163 -0.72 16.20 5.11
CA GLY A 163 -0.33 16.61 3.76
C GLY A 163 -0.80 15.64 2.66
N ALA A 164 -0.31 15.84 1.44
CA ALA A 164 -0.78 15.13 0.24
C ALA A 164 -0.59 13.60 0.26
N SER A 165 0.27 13.09 1.14
CA SER A 165 0.54 11.65 1.29
C SER A 165 -0.16 11.02 2.49
N ILE A 166 -1.12 11.73 3.11
CA ILE A 166 -1.92 11.21 4.21
C ILE A 166 -2.55 9.86 3.85
N GLY A 167 -2.52 8.92 4.80
CA GLY A 167 -3.04 7.57 4.60
C GLY A 167 -2.02 6.58 4.04
N ARG A 168 -0.90 7.02 3.43
CA ARG A 168 0.16 6.09 3.02
C ARG A 168 0.72 5.33 4.20
N CYS A 169 0.92 4.04 4.04
CA CYS A 169 1.22 3.15 5.15
C CYS A 169 2.27 2.11 4.77
N ALA A 170 3.32 1.96 5.58
CA ALA A 170 4.39 0.99 5.33
C ALA A 170 4.70 0.16 6.57
N LEU A 171 5.09 -1.09 6.37
CA LEU A 171 5.68 -1.92 7.42
C LEU A 171 7.17 -1.61 7.57
N VAL A 172 7.66 -1.54 8.82
CA VAL A 172 9.10 -1.44 9.09
C VAL A 172 9.74 -2.82 8.88
N PRO A 173 10.70 -2.96 7.94
CA PRO A 173 11.38 -4.23 7.73
C PRO A 173 12.44 -4.45 8.82
N SER A 174 12.61 -5.70 9.26
CA SER A 174 13.61 -6.07 10.27
C SER A 174 15.06 -5.76 9.86
N SER A 175 15.31 -5.58 8.55
CA SER A 175 16.63 -5.20 8.03
C SER A 175 16.96 -3.72 8.19
N LEU A 176 15.99 -2.86 8.55
CA LEU A 176 16.23 -1.42 8.63
C LEU A 176 17.10 -1.03 9.83
N GLY A 177 16.97 -1.74 10.95
CA GLY A 177 17.63 -1.39 12.20
C GLY A 177 17.02 -0.13 12.84
N GLU A 178 17.86 0.79 13.26
CA GLU A 178 17.44 1.98 14.02
C GLU A 178 16.93 3.10 13.10
N GLY A 179 16.01 3.91 13.62
CA GLY A 179 15.53 5.09 12.91
C GLY A 179 14.64 5.98 13.76
N ASN A 180 14.41 7.19 13.26
CA ASN A 180 13.40 8.12 13.78
C ASN A 180 12.40 8.47 12.70
N VAL A 181 11.20 8.88 13.12
CA VAL A 181 10.19 9.42 12.21
C VAL A 181 9.93 10.90 12.45
N SER A 182 9.62 11.60 11.37
CA SER A 182 9.19 13.00 11.39
C SER A 182 7.78 13.19 11.96
N GLN A 183 7.42 14.41 12.33
CA GLN A 183 6.08 14.77 12.85
C GLN A 183 4.90 14.42 11.93
N HIS A 184 5.17 14.15 10.65
CA HIS A 184 4.17 13.82 9.63
C HIS A 184 3.90 12.32 9.52
N VAL A 185 4.63 11.50 10.28
CA VAL A 185 4.57 10.04 10.27
C VAL A 185 4.26 9.57 11.69
N ALA A 186 3.23 8.73 11.83
CA ALA A 186 2.87 8.08 13.08
C ALA A 186 3.45 6.67 13.15
N ILE A 187 3.92 6.30 14.34
CA ILE A 187 4.26 4.92 14.69
C ILE A 187 3.02 4.25 15.26
N ILE A 188 2.64 3.11 14.67
CA ILE A 188 1.66 2.16 15.19
C ILE A 188 2.41 0.90 15.59
N ARG A 189 2.52 0.66 16.90
CA ARG A 189 3.14 -0.53 17.47
C ARG A 189 2.08 -1.38 18.15
N LEU A 190 1.88 -2.58 17.66
CA LEU A 190 0.82 -3.47 18.13
C LEU A 190 1.24 -4.22 19.41
N PHE A 191 0.26 -4.61 20.23
CA PHE A 191 0.50 -5.54 21.34
C PHE A 191 0.91 -6.92 20.83
N VAL A 192 0.25 -7.40 19.77
CA VAL A 192 0.54 -8.67 19.12
C VAL A 192 0.96 -8.39 17.68
N PRO A 193 2.25 -8.49 17.34
CA PRO A 193 2.74 -8.17 16.01
C PRO A 193 2.23 -9.10 14.90
N ALA A 194 1.74 -10.29 15.23
CA ALA A 194 1.24 -11.26 14.26
C ALA A 194 0.08 -10.73 13.38
N ILE A 195 -0.63 -9.69 13.83
CA ILE A 195 -1.74 -9.09 13.06
C ILE A 195 -1.29 -7.94 12.15
N ARG A 196 0.00 -7.55 12.17
CA ARG A 196 0.50 -6.31 11.55
C ARG A 196 0.24 -6.23 10.05
N GLU A 197 0.37 -7.36 9.35
CA GLU A 197 0.19 -7.44 7.90
C GLU A 197 -1.26 -7.15 7.54
N PHE A 198 -2.21 -7.77 8.25
CA PHE A 198 -3.62 -7.49 8.04
C PHE A 198 -4.01 -6.04 8.39
N ILE A 199 -3.42 -5.45 9.43
CA ILE A 199 -3.63 -4.03 9.77
C ILE A 199 -3.09 -3.12 8.67
N HIS A 200 -1.92 -3.40 8.11
CA HIS A 200 -1.36 -2.66 6.97
C HIS A 200 -2.26 -2.77 5.74
N LEU A 201 -2.64 -3.99 5.34
CA LEU A 201 -3.58 -4.25 4.24
C LEU A 201 -4.90 -3.50 4.43
N SER A 202 -5.40 -3.48 5.67
CA SER A 202 -6.59 -2.70 6.03
C SER A 202 -6.39 -1.23 5.74
N LEU A 203 -5.33 -0.63 6.30
CA LEU A 203 -5.06 0.81 6.18
C LEU A 203 -4.88 1.24 4.72
N ILE A 204 -4.23 0.45 3.87
CA ILE A 204 -4.01 0.80 2.44
C ILE A 204 -5.21 0.48 1.54
N SER A 205 -6.23 -0.22 2.03
CA SER A 205 -7.38 -0.59 1.21
C SER A 205 -8.27 0.62 0.85
N PRO A 206 -8.94 0.63 -0.32
CA PRO A 206 -9.76 1.77 -0.75
C PRO A 206 -10.86 2.18 0.23
N SER A 207 -11.53 1.20 0.84
CA SER A 207 -12.61 1.46 1.82
C SER A 207 -12.08 2.17 3.08
N TYR A 208 -10.90 1.79 3.55
CA TYR A 208 -10.25 2.40 4.71
C TYR A 208 -9.56 3.74 4.39
N GLN A 209 -8.97 3.88 3.21
CA GLN A 209 -8.47 5.17 2.73
C GLN A 209 -9.60 6.20 2.69
N LYS A 210 -10.80 5.81 2.26
CA LYS A 210 -11.98 6.68 2.33
C LYS A 210 -12.29 7.08 3.77
N LEU A 211 -12.30 6.14 4.73
CA LEU A 211 -12.50 6.47 6.14
C LEU A 211 -11.44 7.44 6.66
N ILE A 212 -10.17 7.22 6.33
CA ILE A 212 -9.07 8.12 6.72
C ILE A 212 -9.32 9.54 6.19
N MET A 213 -9.76 9.68 4.93
CA MET A 213 -10.08 10.98 4.33
C MET A 213 -11.29 11.64 5.01
N ASP A 214 -12.35 10.88 5.29
CA ASP A 214 -13.58 11.39 5.91
C ASP A 214 -13.33 11.89 7.35
N VAL A 215 -12.36 11.29 8.07
CA VAL A 215 -11.97 11.71 9.42
C VAL A 215 -10.80 12.69 9.44
N GLN A 216 -10.52 13.44 8.37
CA GLN A 216 -9.57 14.56 8.41
C GLN A 216 -10.21 15.85 8.97
N VAL A 217 -9.41 16.73 9.60
CA VAL A 217 -9.92 17.95 10.24
C VAL A 217 -9.70 19.18 9.35
N GLY A 218 -10.78 19.78 8.83
CA GLY A 218 -10.81 21.18 8.38
C GLY A 218 -10.11 21.51 7.06
N VAL A 219 -10.63 22.52 6.36
CA VAL A 219 -10.15 23.01 5.04
C VAL A 219 -8.72 23.58 5.09
N SER A 220 -8.18 23.85 6.29
CA SER A 220 -6.88 24.54 6.49
C SER A 220 -5.86 23.78 7.35
N ARG A 221 -6.19 22.59 7.89
CA ARG A 221 -5.28 21.74 8.68
C ARG A 221 -5.39 20.27 8.25
N GLU A 222 -4.96 19.99 7.03
CA GLU A 222 -4.92 18.65 6.43
C GLU A 222 -4.17 17.66 7.34
N GLY A 223 -4.90 16.84 8.10
CA GLY A 223 -4.28 15.88 9.00
C GLY A 223 -5.22 14.93 9.74
N LEU A 224 -4.71 13.73 10.02
CA LEU A 224 -5.29 12.72 10.90
C LEU A 224 -4.71 12.91 12.31
N SER A 225 -5.53 13.43 13.23
CA SER A 225 -5.07 13.64 14.62
C SER A 225 -4.82 12.30 15.34
N MET A 226 -3.92 12.30 16.32
CA MET A 226 -3.65 11.11 17.14
C MET A 226 -4.87 10.62 17.92
N GLN A 227 -5.77 11.53 18.31
CA GLN A 227 -7.03 11.15 18.95
C GLN A 227 -7.95 10.41 17.97
N ARG A 228 -8.06 10.89 16.72
CA ARG A 228 -8.84 10.21 15.67
C ARG A 228 -8.23 8.87 15.29
N LEU A 229 -6.90 8.81 15.11
CA LEU A 229 -6.20 7.54 14.87
C LEU A 229 -6.42 6.55 16.02
N ARG A 230 -6.40 7.01 17.28
CA ARG A 230 -6.65 6.16 18.45
C ARG A 230 -8.07 5.58 18.47
N LEU A 231 -9.07 6.33 18.01
CA LEU A 231 -10.46 5.89 17.92
C LEU A 231 -10.81 5.24 16.57
N PHE A 232 -9.83 5.08 15.68
CA PHE A 232 -10.09 4.59 14.34
C PHE A 232 -10.58 3.13 14.36
N PRO A 233 -11.68 2.79 13.65
CA PRO A 233 -12.29 1.47 13.72
C PRO A 233 -11.55 0.45 12.86
N MET A 234 -11.17 -0.69 13.44
CA MET A 234 -10.46 -1.77 12.78
C MET A 234 -11.26 -3.07 12.87
N LEU A 235 -11.41 -3.75 11.75
CA LEU A 235 -11.93 -5.11 11.71
C LEU A 235 -10.79 -6.11 11.91
N ILE A 236 -11.07 -7.19 12.65
CA ILE A 236 -10.08 -8.19 13.05
C ILE A 236 -10.65 -9.58 12.72
N PRO A 237 -10.11 -10.27 11.70
CA PRO A 237 -10.45 -11.65 11.40
C PRO A 237 -9.85 -12.63 12.42
N PRO A 238 -10.28 -13.89 12.43
CA PRO A 238 -9.48 -15.02 12.92
C PRO A 238 -8.02 -14.94 12.46
N LEU A 239 -7.06 -15.27 13.33
CA LEU A 239 -5.64 -15.15 13.00
C LEU A 239 -5.24 -16.04 11.81
N ALA A 240 -5.80 -17.25 11.74
CA ALA A 240 -5.57 -18.16 10.62
C ALA A 240 -6.07 -17.55 9.29
N GLU A 241 -7.25 -16.92 9.31
CA GLU A 241 -7.78 -16.20 8.14
C GLU A 241 -6.91 -15.01 7.74
N GLN A 242 -6.38 -14.23 8.70
CA GLN A 242 -5.44 -13.14 8.42
C GLN A 242 -4.23 -13.61 7.61
N HIS A 243 -3.63 -14.75 8.00
CA HIS A 243 -2.49 -15.33 7.27
C HIS A 243 -2.88 -15.80 5.87
N ARG A 244 -4.05 -16.43 5.71
CA ARG A 244 -4.54 -16.84 4.38
C ARG A 244 -4.82 -15.62 3.49
N ILE A 245 -5.38 -14.55 4.05
CA ILE A 245 -5.60 -13.29 3.34
C ILE A 245 -4.27 -12.69 2.90
N ALA A 246 -3.30 -12.55 3.80
CA ALA A 246 -1.98 -11.99 3.48
C ALA A 246 -1.29 -12.77 2.36
N ALA A 247 -1.21 -14.10 2.49
CA ALA A 247 -0.61 -14.97 1.48
C ALA A 247 -1.32 -14.86 0.11
N LYS A 248 -2.66 -14.77 0.10
CA LYS A 248 -3.42 -14.61 -1.14
C LYS A 248 -3.23 -13.21 -1.74
N VAL A 249 -3.15 -12.16 -0.93
CA VAL A 249 -2.84 -10.81 -1.45
C VAL A 249 -1.46 -10.82 -2.11
N ASP A 250 -0.44 -11.36 -1.44
CA ASP A 250 0.93 -11.43 -1.98
C ASP A 250 0.98 -12.17 -3.33
N GLU A 251 0.33 -13.33 -3.43
CA GLU A 251 0.21 -14.10 -4.67
C GLU A 251 -0.39 -13.26 -5.81
N LEU A 252 -1.49 -12.55 -5.53
CA LEU A 252 -2.22 -11.77 -6.52
C LEU A 252 -1.52 -10.47 -6.91
N MET A 253 -0.80 -9.84 -5.97
CA MET A 253 0.02 -8.66 -6.25
C MET A 253 1.21 -9.05 -7.12
N ALA A 254 1.86 -10.19 -6.88
CA ALA A 254 2.93 -10.69 -7.73
C ALA A 254 2.45 -10.94 -9.18
N LEU A 255 1.23 -11.48 -9.35
CA LEU A 255 0.63 -11.64 -10.67
C LEU A 255 0.33 -10.27 -11.33
N CYS A 256 -0.09 -9.27 -10.55
CA CYS A 256 -0.26 -7.90 -11.06
C CYS A 256 1.06 -7.31 -11.57
N ASP A 257 2.17 -7.53 -10.84
CA ASP A 257 3.50 -7.07 -11.24
C ASP A 257 3.96 -7.75 -12.54
N GLU A 258 3.72 -9.05 -12.70
CA GLU A 258 4.02 -9.79 -13.93
C GLU A 258 3.23 -9.27 -15.13
N LEU A 259 1.95 -8.97 -14.92
CA LEU A 259 1.06 -8.42 -15.95
C LEU A 259 1.54 -7.03 -16.42
N GLU A 260 1.90 -6.14 -15.49
CA GLU A 260 2.45 -4.82 -15.82
C GLU A 260 3.79 -4.93 -16.57
N GLY A 261 4.68 -5.81 -16.11
CA GLY A 261 5.95 -6.06 -16.80
C GLY A 261 5.75 -6.54 -18.24
N THR A 262 4.76 -7.41 -18.45
CA THR A 262 4.40 -7.93 -19.78
C THR A 262 3.78 -6.85 -20.66
N GLN A 263 2.89 -6.01 -20.13
CA GLN A 263 2.30 -4.88 -20.85
C GLN A 263 3.36 -3.87 -21.28
N ALA A 264 4.21 -3.42 -20.36
CA ALA A 264 5.28 -2.46 -20.65
C ALA A 264 6.28 -3.00 -21.69
N LYS A 265 6.48 -4.33 -21.75
CA LYS A 265 7.30 -4.96 -22.81
C LYS A 265 6.59 -4.92 -24.17
N ARG A 266 5.29 -5.24 -24.22
CA ARG A 266 4.48 -5.18 -25.45
C ARG A 266 4.41 -3.77 -26.01
N GLU A 267 4.20 -2.77 -25.17
CA GLU A 267 4.17 -1.36 -25.57
C GLU A 267 5.51 -0.90 -26.15
N ARG A 268 6.62 -1.16 -25.46
CA ARG A 268 7.96 -0.84 -25.97
C ARG A 268 8.27 -1.50 -27.32
N GLN A 269 7.83 -2.74 -27.51
CA GLN A 269 7.98 -3.44 -28.79
C GLN A 269 7.15 -2.77 -29.89
N ARG A 270 5.88 -2.43 -29.59
CA ARG A 270 5.01 -1.71 -30.53
C ARG A 270 5.62 -0.38 -30.94
N ASP A 271 6.10 0.41 -29.99
CA ASP A 271 6.68 1.73 -30.27
C ASP A 271 7.95 1.62 -31.11
N ARG A 272 8.79 0.60 -30.84
CA ARG A 272 9.98 0.30 -31.64
C ARG A 272 9.63 -0.07 -33.08
N LEU A 273 8.60 -0.90 -33.27
CA LEU A 273 8.14 -1.30 -34.60
C LEU A 273 7.55 -0.10 -35.36
N VAL A 274 6.70 0.71 -34.72
CA VAL A 274 6.14 1.93 -35.31
C VAL A 274 7.25 2.90 -35.72
N ALA A 275 8.24 3.15 -34.85
CA ALA A 275 9.37 4.00 -35.16
C ALA A 275 10.24 3.44 -36.30
N ALA A 276 10.43 2.11 -36.38
CA ALA A 276 11.15 1.47 -37.47
C ALA A 276 10.39 1.61 -38.81
N THR A 277 9.08 1.39 -38.82
CA THR A 277 8.22 1.56 -40.00
C THR A 277 8.22 3.01 -40.48
N LEU A 278 8.07 3.99 -39.58
CA LEU A 278 8.12 5.41 -39.94
C LEU A 278 9.48 5.82 -40.52
N ARG A 279 10.59 5.33 -39.95
CA ARG A 279 11.93 5.54 -40.52
C ARG A 279 12.06 4.92 -41.91
N GLY A 280 11.56 3.70 -42.10
CA GLY A 280 11.57 3.03 -43.40
C GLY A 280 10.80 3.81 -44.46
N LEU A 281 9.60 4.30 -44.11
CA LEU A 281 8.76 5.11 -45.01
C LEU A 281 9.42 6.47 -45.34
N ASN A 282 10.01 7.15 -44.36
CA ASN A 282 10.65 8.46 -44.59
C ASN A 282 11.98 8.35 -45.36
N ASN A 283 12.74 7.28 -45.17
CA ASN A 283 14.02 7.08 -45.85
C ASN A 283 13.85 6.53 -47.30
N GLY A 284 12.66 6.03 -47.65
CA GLY A 284 12.32 5.54 -48.98
C GLY A 284 12.21 6.60 -50.09
N ASN A 285 12.34 7.90 -49.77
CA ASN A 285 12.27 9.00 -50.74
C ASN A 285 13.60 9.78 -50.91
N GLY A 286 14.71 9.32 -50.30
CA GLY A 286 15.94 10.12 -50.16
C GLY A 286 17.19 9.60 -50.86
N SER A 287 17.13 8.55 -51.68
CA SER A 287 18.28 8.07 -52.45
C SER A 287 17.85 7.62 -53.85
N SER A 288 17.84 8.58 -54.76
CA SER A 288 17.78 8.36 -56.20
C SER A 288 19.08 7.73 -56.69
N GLU A 289 19.20 6.41 -56.55
CA GLU A 289 19.94 5.60 -57.53
C GLU A 289 18.99 5.28 -58.69
N PRO A 290 19.34 5.62 -59.94
CA PRO A 290 18.48 5.36 -61.09
C PRO A 290 18.56 3.87 -61.45
N GLY A 291 17.69 3.06 -60.85
CA GLY A 291 17.59 1.65 -61.22
C GLY A 291 16.75 0.84 -60.25
N VAL A 292 15.46 0.71 -60.57
CA VAL A 292 14.55 -0.34 -60.08
C VAL A 292 14.15 -0.22 -58.60
N HIS A 293 13.25 0.71 -58.28
CA HIS A 293 12.27 0.47 -57.21
C HIS A 293 10.89 1.01 -57.61
N PRO A 294 9.80 0.29 -57.26
CA PRO A 294 8.44 0.72 -57.56
C PRO A 294 8.14 2.07 -56.92
N THR A 295 7.53 2.99 -57.65
CA THR A 295 7.13 4.29 -57.07
C THR A 295 6.07 4.07 -55.97
N PHE A 296 5.89 5.07 -55.09
CA PHE A 296 4.86 5.04 -54.04
C PHE A 296 3.46 4.67 -54.58
N GLU A 297 3.14 5.01 -55.82
CA GLU A 297 1.91 4.59 -56.51
C GLU A 297 1.78 3.06 -56.65
N GLU A 298 2.86 2.36 -56.98
CA GLU A 298 2.85 0.89 -57.14
C GLU A 298 2.73 0.17 -55.78
N SER A 299 3.30 0.73 -54.72
CA SER A 299 3.16 0.19 -53.36
C SER A 299 1.77 0.45 -52.75
N ALA A 300 1.13 1.57 -53.11
CA ALA A 300 -0.23 1.88 -52.68
C ALA A 300 -1.28 0.96 -53.31
N HIS A 301 -1.06 0.51 -54.55
CA HIS A 301 -1.96 -0.42 -55.24
C HIS A 301 -2.09 -1.80 -54.55
N PHE A 302 -1.05 -2.26 -53.86
CA PHE A 302 -1.13 -3.48 -53.05
C PHE A 302 -2.16 -3.33 -51.92
N TYR A 303 -2.18 -2.17 -51.24
CA TYR A 303 -3.12 -1.91 -50.14
C TYR A 303 -4.56 -1.72 -50.62
N PHE A 304 -4.79 -1.04 -51.75
CA PHE A 304 -6.15 -0.82 -52.26
C PHE A 304 -6.80 -2.08 -52.82
N ASN A 305 -6.03 -3.02 -53.38
CA ASN A 305 -6.57 -4.27 -53.92
C ASN A 305 -6.91 -5.33 -52.85
N HIS A 306 -6.49 -5.11 -51.60
CA HIS A 306 -6.70 -6.05 -50.48
C HIS A 306 -7.59 -5.49 -49.36
N LEU A 307 -8.17 -4.30 -49.53
CA LEU A 307 -9.23 -3.82 -48.65
C LEU A 307 -10.54 -4.55 -49.01
N PRO A 308 -11.26 -5.13 -48.03
CA PRO A 308 -12.56 -5.71 -48.30
C PRO A 308 -13.49 -4.61 -48.82
N ARG A 309 -14.16 -4.86 -49.94
CA ARG A 309 -15.16 -3.94 -50.48
C ARG A 309 -16.25 -3.74 -49.44
N LEU A 310 -16.48 -2.50 -49.02
CA LEU A 310 -17.65 -2.14 -48.22
C LEU A 310 -18.89 -2.42 -49.08
N THR A 311 -19.62 -3.48 -48.70
CA THR A 311 -21.03 -3.71 -49.07
C THR A 311 -21.90 -3.41 -47.88
#